data_AF-A0A9E5SHM7-F1
#
_entry.id   AF-A0A9E5SHM7-F1
#
_cell.length_a   1.000
_cell.length_b   1.000
_cell.length_c   1.000
_cell.angle_alpha   90.00
_cell.angle_beta   90.00
_cell.angle_gamma   90.00
#
_symmetry.space_group_name_H-M   'P 1'
#
loop_
_entity.id
_entity.type
_entity.pdbx_description
1 polymer ?
#
loop_
_entity_poly.entity_id
_entity_poly.type
_entity_poly.pdbx_seq_one_letter_code
_entity_poly.pdbx_strand_id
1 'polypeptide(L)'
;MRRDDGYDILNNNKLVANDIMPVVTLEVRMIFFKVILIAIWALGVPYLMGLLFREKCLKKDNLNAGHAIVTGYFLMFAVFYLLTMPLLLASASLSLLVILFASVCGLTSIISVILCRRRIKNHMRSGFTFFKNSSVIFWIAILIIILQTGVLTVYQHIDDDDAFFVATSTTAVETNTIVEIDPYTGEVLTAHRMRYVMSPFPVYTAVFSRLVMMHPTIVAHTVFPAVFIPLAFLVAYLLISNFFEYKRQPTEYALLFLALLTIFGNTSVYTSSTFLLFRIWQGKAMLANVFLPGILLYGTKAMARTRVRKDWIIIAAAVLGACLSSSMAVALVPILLGLLSVIYAIKKRQFSPIFMSLLCLVPCIICGLLYINP
;
A
#
# COMPACT_ATOMS: atom_id res chain seq x y z
N MET A 1 -60.31 -21.33 -35.28
CA MET A 1 -59.03 -21.93 -34.82
C MET A 1 -57.93 -20.90 -35.00
N ARG A 2 -57.50 -20.25 -33.92
CA ARG A 2 -56.21 -19.53 -33.79
C ARG A 2 -56.02 -19.17 -32.31
N ARG A 3 -55.61 -20.16 -31.54
CA ARG A 3 -54.82 -20.02 -30.31
C ARG A 3 -53.52 -20.76 -30.65
N ASP A 4 -52.36 -20.15 -30.43
CA ASP A 4 -51.09 -20.84 -30.07
C ASP A 4 -49.83 -19.94 -30.06
N ASP A 5 -49.93 -18.62 -30.33
CA ASP A 5 -48.71 -17.78 -30.38
C ASP A 5 -48.17 -17.32 -29.00
N GLY A 6 -48.92 -17.55 -27.91
CA GLY A 6 -48.59 -17.06 -26.56
C GLY A 6 -47.78 -18.02 -25.68
N TYR A 7 -47.79 -19.32 -25.97
CA TYR A 7 -47.14 -20.34 -25.13
C TYR A 7 -45.63 -20.42 -25.41
N ASP A 8 -45.19 -20.21 -26.65
CA ASP A 8 -43.78 -20.31 -27.03
C ASP A 8 -42.93 -19.14 -26.52
N ILE A 9 -43.50 -17.94 -26.40
CA ILE A 9 -42.79 -16.75 -25.88
C ILE A 9 -42.53 -16.89 -24.36
N LEU A 10 -43.48 -17.44 -23.61
CA LEU A 10 -43.36 -17.67 -22.18
C LEU A 10 -42.36 -18.80 -21.85
N ASN A 11 -42.29 -19.84 -22.69
CA ASN A 11 -41.29 -20.90 -22.55
C ASN A 11 -39.88 -20.42 -22.93
N ASN A 12 -39.73 -19.64 -24.00
CA ASN A 12 -38.44 -19.05 -24.37
C ASN A 12 -37.93 -18.10 -23.29
N ASN A 13 -38.77 -17.24 -22.72
CA ASN A 13 -38.35 -16.35 -21.64
C ASN A 13 -38.00 -17.10 -20.35
N LYS A 14 -38.67 -18.23 -20.04
CA LYS A 14 -38.33 -19.08 -18.90
C LYS A 14 -37.03 -19.87 -19.12
N LEU A 15 -36.77 -20.37 -20.33
CA LEU A 15 -35.52 -21.04 -20.69
C LEU A 15 -34.35 -20.05 -20.64
N VAL A 16 -34.51 -18.87 -21.25
CA VAL A 16 -33.52 -17.78 -21.20
C VAL A 16 -33.28 -17.31 -19.76
N ALA A 17 -34.33 -17.15 -18.94
CA ALA A 17 -34.15 -16.81 -17.53
C ALA A 17 -33.46 -17.92 -16.72
N ASN A 18 -33.76 -19.18 -17.00
CA ASN A 18 -33.15 -20.33 -16.32
C ASN A 18 -31.69 -20.56 -16.72
N ASP A 19 -31.26 -20.12 -17.90
CA ASP A 19 -29.87 -20.19 -18.35
C ASP A 19 -29.07 -18.93 -17.93
N ILE A 20 -29.70 -17.76 -17.89
CA ILE A 20 -29.05 -16.49 -17.52
C ILE A 20 -28.94 -16.32 -15.99
N MET A 21 -29.96 -16.67 -15.20
CA MET A 21 -29.89 -16.58 -13.73
C MET A 21 -28.68 -17.30 -13.13
N PRO A 22 -28.39 -18.58 -13.47
CA PRO A 22 -27.23 -19.26 -12.91
C PRO A 22 -25.91 -18.60 -13.30
N VAL A 23 -25.77 -18.09 -14.53
CA VAL A 23 -24.55 -17.36 -14.97
C VAL A 23 -24.38 -16.06 -14.20
N VAL A 24 -25.43 -15.23 -14.09
CA VAL A 24 -25.40 -13.97 -13.34
C VAL A 24 -25.11 -14.24 -11.86
N THR A 25 -25.72 -15.28 -11.27
CA THR A 25 -25.43 -15.64 -9.87
C THR A 25 -23.99 -16.11 -9.68
N LEU A 26 -23.38 -16.77 -10.67
CA LEU A 26 -22.00 -17.22 -10.61
C LEU A 26 -21.02 -16.04 -10.74
N GLU A 27 -21.28 -15.10 -11.64
CA GLU A 27 -20.50 -13.86 -11.76
C GLU A 27 -20.55 -13.02 -10.49
N VAL A 28 -21.74 -12.83 -9.91
CA VAL A 28 -21.92 -12.10 -8.65
C VAL A 28 -21.16 -12.79 -7.51
N ARG A 29 -21.21 -14.13 -7.42
CA ARG A 29 -20.44 -14.90 -6.43
C ARG A 29 -18.93 -14.74 -6.62
N MET A 30 -18.45 -14.73 -7.87
CA MET A 30 -17.04 -14.51 -8.19
C MET A 30 -16.58 -13.09 -7.82
N ILE A 31 -17.38 -12.06 -8.09
CA ILE A 31 -17.08 -10.68 -7.70
C ILE A 31 -17.01 -10.58 -6.17
N PHE A 32 -18.00 -11.12 -5.46
CA PHE A 32 -18.03 -11.10 -4.00
C PHE A 32 -16.79 -11.80 -3.40
N PHE A 33 -16.39 -12.94 -3.95
CA PHE A 33 -15.18 -13.64 -3.54
C PHE A 33 -13.91 -12.80 -3.75
N LYS A 34 -13.76 -12.13 -4.90
CA LYS A 34 -12.62 -11.24 -5.17
C LYS A 34 -12.60 -10.03 -4.24
N VAL A 35 -13.76 -9.44 -3.92
CA VAL A 35 -13.86 -8.36 -2.93
C VAL A 35 -13.40 -8.81 -1.54
N ILE A 36 -13.74 -10.04 -1.14
CA ILE A 36 -13.24 -10.63 0.11
C ILE A 36 -11.72 -10.79 0.07
N LEU A 37 -11.16 -11.30 -1.03
CA LEU A 37 -9.71 -11.45 -1.18
C LEU A 37 -8.99 -10.10 -1.10
N ILE A 38 -9.53 -9.05 -1.74
CA ILE A 38 -9.02 -7.68 -1.63
C ILE A 38 -9.08 -7.23 -0.17
N ALA A 39 -10.19 -7.41 0.53
CA ALA A 39 -10.32 -7.00 1.93
C ALA A 39 -9.31 -7.73 2.84
N ILE A 40 -9.08 -9.03 2.60
CA ILE A 40 -8.09 -9.82 3.34
C ILE A 40 -6.67 -9.30 3.07
N TRP A 41 -6.26 -9.20 1.81
CA TRP A 41 -4.89 -8.87 1.45
C TRP A 41 -4.55 -7.38 1.59
N ALA A 42 -5.50 -6.48 1.35
CA ALA A 42 -5.28 -5.03 1.48
C ALA A 42 -5.49 -4.52 2.91
N LEU A 43 -6.45 -5.08 3.68
CA LEU A 43 -6.76 -4.52 5.00
C LEU A 43 -6.41 -5.49 6.13
N GLY A 44 -6.83 -6.75 6.01
CA GLY A 44 -6.65 -7.76 7.05
C GLY A 44 -5.19 -8.07 7.35
N VAL A 45 -4.44 -8.47 6.31
CA VAL A 45 -3.02 -8.87 6.42
C VAL A 45 -2.16 -7.72 6.94
N PRO A 46 -2.17 -6.50 6.36
CA PRO A 46 -1.42 -5.37 6.92
C PRO A 46 -1.80 -5.09 8.38
N TYR A 47 -3.10 -5.00 8.70
CA TYR A 47 -3.54 -4.74 10.07
C TYR A 47 -2.98 -5.78 11.08
N LEU A 48 -3.07 -7.07 10.74
CA LEU A 48 -2.59 -8.15 11.60
C LEU A 48 -1.06 -8.14 11.73
N MET A 49 -0.33 -7.97 10.62
CA MET A 49 1.13 -7.86 10.65
C MET A 49 1.59 -6.68 11.52
N GLY A 50 1.00 -5.50 11.36
CA GLY A 50 1.35 -4.33 12.17
C GLY A 50 0.99 -4.47 13.65
N LEU A 51 -0.12 -5.16 13.96
CA LEU A 51 -0.52 -5.42 15.36
C LEU A 51 0.50 -6.27 16.12
N LEU A 52 1.17 -7.20 15.44
CA LEU A 52 2.17 -8.09 16.04
C LEU A 52 3.41 -7.31 16.49
N PHE A 53 3.92 -6.43 15.63
CA PHE A 53 5.18 -5.72 15.84
C PHE A 53 5.02 -4.42 16.62
N ARG A 54 3.79 -3.96 16.88
CA ARG A 54 3.54 -2.80 17.75
C ARG A 54 3.46 -3.22 19.21
N GLU A 55 4.28 -2.59 20.03
CA GLU A 55 4.14 -2.64 21.49
C GLU A 55 2.89 -1.86 21.94
N LYS A 56 2.47 -2.01 23.21
CA LYS A 56 1.39 -1.17 23.79
C LYS A 56 1.81 0.30 23.70
N CYS A 57 1.45 0.99 22.63
CA CYS A 57 1.68 2.43 22.52
C CYS A 57 0.83 3.17 23.57
N LEU A 58 1.36 4.32 23.98
CA LEU A 58 0.98 5.13 25.13
C LEU A 58 -0.52 5.20 25.42
N LYS A 59 -0.86 5.23 26.72
CA LYS A 59 -2.20 5.45 27.31
C LYS A 59 -2.99 6.67 26.74
N LYS A 60 -2.40 7.51 25.89
CA LYS A 60 -3.00 8.73 25.30
C LYS A 60 -3.42 8.60 23.82
N ASP A 61 -3.04 7.53 23.11
CA ASP A 61 -3.27 7.40 21.67
C ASP A 61 -4.42 6.41 21.37
N ASN A 62 -5.58 6.94 20.93
CA ASN A 62 -6.72 6.13 20.51
C ASN A 62 -6.64 5.67 19.03
N LEU A 63 -5.60 6.09 18.29
CA LEU A 63 -5.41 5.80 16.85
C LEU A 63 -4.66 4.49 16.60
N ASN A 64 -4.82 3.52 17.50
CA ASN A 64 -4.03 2.30 17.50
C ASN A 64 -4.26 1.43 16.26
N ALA A 65 -5.46 1.47 15.68
CA ALA A 65 -5.79 0.75 14.45
C ALA A 65 -5.11 1.36 13.23
N GLY A 66 -5.13 2.69 13.09
CA GLY A 66 -4.48 3.39 11.99
C GLY A 66 -2.97 3.15 11.96
N HIS A 67 -2.32 3.26 13.12
CA HIS A 67 -0.91 2.90 13.24
C HIS A 67 -0.62 1.44 12.91
N ALA A 68 -1.50 0.50 13.27
CA ALA A 68 -1.32 -0.92 12.92
C ALA A 68 -1.39 -1.14 11.41
N ILE A 69 -2.33 -0.52 10.70
CA ILE A 69 -2.41 -0.62 9.23
C ILE A 69 -1.13 -0.10 8.57
N VAL A 70 -0.68 1.11 8.93
CA VAL A 70 0.50 1.73 8.30
C VAL A 70 1.78 0.93 8.57
N THR A 71 2.02 0.53 9.83
CA THR A 71 3.18 -0.32 10.17
C THR A 71 3.10 -1.68 9.50
N GLY A 72 1.90 -2.22 9.36
CA GLY A 72 1.59 -3.42 8.59
C GLY A 72 2.03 -3.35 7.15
N TYR A 73 1.68 -2.27 6.46
CA TYR A 73 2.11 -2.04 5.08
C TYR A 73 3.62 -1.93 4.95
N PHE A 74 4.30 -1.25 5.88
CA PHE A 74 5.76 -1.19 5.87
C PHE A 74 6.39 -2.58 6.02
N LEU A 75 5.87 -3.40 6.94
CA LEU A 75 6.35 -4.76 7.11
C LEU A 75 6.05 -5.65 5.91
N MET A 76 4.84 -5.55 5.35
CA MET A 76 4.43 -6.33 4.19
C MET A 76 5.30 -5.99 2.97
N PHE A 77 5.53 -4.70 2.70
CA PHE A 77 6.42 -4.28 1.61
C PHE A 77 7.88 -4.62 1.86
N ALA A 78 8.35 -4.57 3.12
CA ALA A 78 9.68 -5.02 3.46
C ALA A 78 9.88 -6.51 3.22
N VAL A 79 8.93 -7.35 3.63
CA VAL A 79 8.93 -8.79 3.36
C VAL A 79 8.94 -9.04 1.85
N PHE A 80 8.06 -8.34 1.11
CA PHE A 80 8.01 -8.46 -0.34
C PHE A 80 9.35 -8.14 -0.99
N TYR A 81 9.97 -7.03 -0.60
CA TYR A 81 11.27 -6.62 -1.12
C TYR A 81 12.36 -7.66 -0.84
N LEU A 82 12.45 -8.13 0.41
CA LEU A 82 13.45 -9.12 0.84
C LEU A 82 13.29 -10.48 0.14
N LEU A 83 12.07 -10.86 -0.25
CA LEU A 83 11.83 -12.07 -1.04
C LEU A 83 12.14 -11.85 -2.53
N THR A 84 11.73 -10.69 -3.07
CA THR A 84 11.83 -10.41 -4.50
C THR A 84 13.28 -10.28 -4.95
N MET A 85 14.13 -9.56 -4.21
CA MET A 85 15.53 -9.34 -4.60
C MET A 85 16.32 -10.64 -4.87
N PRO A 86 16.42 -11.61 -3.93
CA PRO A 86 17.17 -12.84 -4.18
C PRO A 86 16.52 -13.73 -5.24
N LEU A 87 15.19 -13.77 -5.31
CA LEU A 87 14.48 -14.57 -6.32
C LEU A 87 14.65 -14.02 -7.73
N LEU A 88 14.69 -12.69 -7.85
CA LEU A 88 14.99 -12.04 -9.12
C LEU A 88 16.41 -12.38 -9.57
N LEU A 89 17.41 -12.27 -8.67
CA LEU A 89 18.80 -12.63 -8.98
C LEU A 89 18.98 -14.12 -9.33
N ALA A 90 18.08 -14.97 -8.85
CA ALA A 90 18.06 -16.40 -9.15
C ALA A 90 17.19 -16.76 -10.37
N SER A 91 16.65 -15.78 -11.11
CA SER A 91 15.72 -16.00 -12.24
C SER A 91 14.56 -16.94 -11.87
N ALA A 92 14.04 -16.80 -10.65
CA ALA A 92 12.98 -17.65 -10.15
C ALA A 92 11.61 -17.25 -10.70
N SER A 93 10.68 -18.21 -10.72
CA SER A 93 9.32 -17.96 -11.22
C SER A 93 8.51 -17.01 -10.33
N LEU A 94 7.61 -16.25 -10.95
CA LEU A 94 6.64 -15.40 -10.25
C LEU A 94 5.78 -16.23 -9.28
N SER A 95 5.37 -17.44 -9.68
CA SER A 95 4.57 -18.34 -8.84
C SER A 95 5.26 -18.71 -7.53
N LEU A 96 6.58 -18.94 -7.55
CA LEU A 96 7.34 -19.17 -6.32
C LEU A 96 7.31 -17.94 -5.41
N LEU A 97 7.50 -16.73 -5.96
CA LEU A 97 7.40 -15.49 -5.20
C LEU A 97 6.00 -15.30 -4.60
N VAL A 98 4.93 -15.57 -5.34
CA VAL A 98 3.54 -15.52 -4.85
C VAL A 98 3.36 -16.46 -3.66
N ILE A 99 3.80 -17.71 -3.77
CA ILE A 99 3.65 -18.72 -2.72
C ILE A 99 4.42 -18.31 -1.47
N LEU A 100 5.69 -17.91 -1.60
CA LEU A 100 6.53 -17.53 -0.46
C LEU A 100 5.98 -16.27 0.22
N PHE A 101 5.63 -15.24 -0.55
CA PHE A 101 5.05 -14.02 -0.01
C PHE A 101 3.73 -14.31 0.71
N ALA A 102 2.84 -15.08 0.10
CA ALA A 102 1.57 -15.45 0.72
C ALA A 102 1.76 -16.25 2.00
N SER A 103 2.72 -17.18 2.01
CA SER A 103 3.05 -18.03 3.16
C SER A 103 3.58 -17.19 4.33
N VAL A 104 4.54 -16.29 4.09
CA VAL A 104 5.12 -15.45 5.14
C VAL A 104 4.07 -14.49 5.71
N CYS A 105 3.29 -13.81 4.87
CA CYS A 105 2.21 -12.92 5.30
C CYS A 105 1.09 -13.67 6.02
N GLY A 106 0.73 -14.86 5.55
CA GLY A 106 -0.27 -15.73 6.17
C GLY A 106 0.16 -16.22 7.56
N LEU A 107 1.37 -16.77 7.66
CA LEU A 107 1.93 -17.26 8.93
C LEU A 107 2.05 -16.14 9.97
N THR A 108 2.58 -14.97 9.58
CA THR A 108 2.69 -13.81 10.48
C THR A 108 1.32 -13.29 10.93
N SER A 109 0.33 -13.31 10.05
CA SER A 109 -1.06 -12.94 10.37
C SER A 109 -1.70 -13.93 11.36
N ILE A 110 -1.50 -15.24 11.15
CA ILE A 110 -1.98 -16.30 12.07
C ILE A 110 -1.35 -16.13 13.46
N ILE A 111 -0.02 -15.96 13.52
CA ILE A 111 0.71 -15.70 14.77
C ILE A 111 0.15 -14.45 15.45
N SER A 112 -0.13 -13.38 14.70
CA SER A 112 -0.72 -12.16 15.24
C SER A 112 -2.10 -12.41 15.86
N VAL A 113 -2.97 -13.18 15.21
CA VAL A 113 -4.30 -13.52 15.78
C VAL A 113 -4.14 -14.29 17.09
N ILE A 114 -3.26 -15.28 17.14
CA ILE A 114 -3.03 -16.11 18.34
C ILE A 114 -2.49 -15.26 19.51
N LEU A 115 -1.43 -14.48 19.27
CA LEU A 115 -0.75 -13.69 20.31
C LEU A 115 -1.50 -12.42 20.69
N CYS A 116 -2.28 -11.84 19.77
CA CYS A 116 -2.93 -10.54 19.95
C CYS A 116 -4.45 -10.60 20.12
N ARG A 117 -5.07 -11.79 20.24
CA ARG A 117 -6.55 -11.94 20.34
C ARG A 117 -7.24 -10.95 21.29
N ARG A 118 -6.67 -10.74 22.49
CA ARG A 118 -7.22 -9.80 23.49
C ARG A 118 -7.06 -8.34 23.06
N ARG A 119 -5.99 -8.01 22.34
CA ARG A 119 -5.71 -6.66 21.81
C ARG A 119 -6.62 -6.30 20.66
N ILE A 120 -6.98 -7.25 19.79
CA ILE A 120 -7.89 -7.04 18.66
C ILE A 120 -9.22 -6.46 19.15
N LYS A 121 -9.84 -7.09 20.17
CA LYS A 121 -11.12 -6.61 20.73
C LYS A 121 -11.01 -5.18 21.28
N ASN A 122 -9.91 -4.85 21.97
CA ASN A 122 -9.69 -3.51 22.51
C ASN A 122 -9.42 -2.48 21.39
N HIS A 123 -8.67 -2.83 20.35
CA HIS A 123 -8.43 -1.97 19.20
C HIS A 123 -9.72 -1.68 18.44
N MET A 124 -10.57 -2.70 18.21
CA MET A 124 -11.87 -2.51 17.56
C MET A 124 -12.76 -1.56 18.37
N ARG A 125 -12.83 -1.74 19.69
CA ARG A 125 -13.59 -0.85 20.57
C ARG A 125 -13.05 0.59 20.58
N SER A 126 -11.73 0.74 20.60
CA SER A 126 -11.04 2.04 20.51
C SER A 126 -11.32 2.73 19.18
N GLY A 127 -11.25 2.00 18.06
CA GLY A 127 -11.57 2.51 16.73
C GLY A 127 -13.03 2.95 16.63
N PHE A 128 -13.96 2.11 17.10
CA PHE A 128 -15.38 2.47 17.12
C PHE A 128 -15.66 3.72 17.97
N THR A 129 -15.03 3.82 19.14
CA THR A 129 -15.15 4.99 20.02
C THR A 129 -14.53 6.23 19.36
N PHE A 130 -13.41 6.06 18.64
CA PHE A 130 -12.78 7.13 17.88
C PHE A 130 -13.72 7.70 16.82
N PHE A 131 -14.36 6.85 16.00
CA PHE A 131 -15.29 7.27 14.95
C PHE A 131 -16.59 7.84 15.51
N LYS A 132 -17.14 7.25 16.58
CA LYS A 132 -18.34 7.75 17.24
C LYS A 132 -18.16 9.17 17.78
N ASN A 133 -16.96 9.48 18.26
CA ASN A 133 -16.62 10.78 18.83
C ASN A 133 -15.96 11.73 17.82
N SER A 134 -15.90 11.36 16.54
CA SER A 134 -15.36 12.22 15.48
C SER A 134 -16.28 13.40 15.21
N SER A 135 -15.71 14.56 14.94
CA SER A 135 -16.49 15.75 14.60
C SER A 135 -17.13 15.64 13.22
N VAL A 136 -18.08 16.54 12.94
CA VAL A 136 -18.65 16.71 11.59
C VAL A 136 -17.56 17.03 10.56
N ILE A 137 -16.55 17.82 10.93
CA ILE A 137 -15.42 18.19 10.04
C ILE A 137 -14.64 16.96 9.60
N PHE A 138 -14.39 16.02 10.52
CA PHE A 138 -13.76 14.75 10.18
C PHE A 138 -14.60 13.96 9.17
N TRP A 139 -15.92 13.87 9.37
CA TRP A 139 -16.80 13.17 8.44
C TRP A 139 -16.89 13.83 7.06
N ILE A 140 -16.87 15.17 7.00
CA ILE A 140 -16.77 15.90 5.74
C ILE A 140 -15.46 15.57 5.03
N ALA A 141 -14.34 15.55 5.74
CA ALA A 141 -13.04 15.18 5.16
C ALA A 141 -13.06 13.74 4.62
N ILE A 142 -13.62 12.78 5.38
CA ILE A 142 -13.79 11.39 4.93
C ILE A 142 -14.68 11.30 3.69
N LEU A 143 -15.80 12.02 3.66
CA LEU A 143 -16.67 12.05 2.49
C LEU A 143 -15.93 12.54 1.25
N ILE A 144 -15.17 13.63 1.38
CA ILE A 144 -14.36 14.18 0.28
C ILE A 144 -13.32 13.16 -0.21
N ILE A 145 -12.62 12.48 0.70
CA ILE A 145 -11.64 11.44 0.35
C ILE A 145 -12.32 10.26 -0.36
N ILE A 146 -13.50 9.82 0.11
CA ILE A 146 -14.28 8.76 -0.53
C ILE A 146 -14.73 9.18 -1.92
N LEU A 147 -15.19 10.42 -2.11
CA LEU A 147 -15.60 10.94 -3.41
C LEU A 147 -14.42 10.99 -4.38
N GLN A 148 -13.26 11.50 -3.96
CA GLN A 148 -12.04 11.52 -4.77
C GLN A 148 -11.63 10.11 -5.17
N THR A 149 -11.56 9.20 -4.20
CA THR A 149 -11.21 7.79 -4.44
C THR A 149 -12.22 7.11 -5.35
N GLY A 150 -13.51 7.36 -5.17
CA GLY A 150 -14.60 6.80 -5.97
C GLY A 150 -14.52 7.24 -7.42
N VAL A 151 -14.29 8.53 -7.68
CA VAL A 151 -14.12 9.05 -9.05
C VAL A 151 -12.96 8.33 -9.76
N LEU A 152 -11.82 8.19 -9.09
CA LEU A 152 -10.61 7.61 -9.70
C LEU A 152 -10.67 6.09 -9.90
N THR A 153 -11.52 5.41 -9.14
CA THR A 153 -11.70 3.96 -9.23
C THR A 153 -12.78 3.55 -10.22
N VAL A 154 -13.78 4.42 -10.44
CA VAL A 154 -14.91 4.18 -11.35
C VAL A 154 -14.64 4.72 -12.75
N TYR A 155 -14.03 5.91 -12.85
CA TYR A 155 -13.77 6.55 -14.14
C TYR A 155 -12.39 6.21 -14.68
N GLN A 156 -12.32 6.06 -16.00
CA GLN A 156 -11.06 5.83 -16.69
C GLN A 156 -10.25 7.12 -16.77
N HIS A 157 -8.95 6.99 -16.54
CA HIS A 157 -7.93 7.97 -16.92
C HIS A 157 -6.82 7.24 -17.67
N ILE A 158 -6.06 7.97 -18.49
CA ILE A 158 -4.94 7.44 -19.27
C ILE A 158 -3.65 8.00 -18.66
N ASP A 159 -2.66 7.15 -18.44
CA ASP A 159 -1.31 7.55 -18.00
C ASP A 159 -0.25 6.90 -18.88
N ASP A 160 0.70 7.70 -19.38
CA ASP A 160 1.73 7.20 -20.30
C ASP A 160 2.66 6.15 -19.64
N ASP A 161 2.80 6.16 -18.31
CA ASP A 161 3.63 5.18 -17.61
C ASP A 161 2.94 3.79 -17.51
N ASP A 162 1.67 3.65 -17.94
CA ASP A 162 0.97 2.37 -18.05
C ASP A 162 1.72 1.40 -18.97
N ALA A 163 2.26 1.94 -20.07
CA ALA A 163 3.04 1.20 -21.06
C ALA A 163 4.29 0.55 -20.47
N PHE A 164 4.79 1.04 -19.33
CA PHE A 164 5.89 0.40 -18.61
C PHE A 164 5.39 -0.43 -17.43
N PHE A 165 4.71 0.20 -16.46
CA PHE A 165 4.46 -0.41 -15.17
C PHE A 165 3.34 -1.45 -15.21
N VAL A 166 2.22 -1.14 -15.87
CA VAL A 166 1.11 -2.09 -16.02
C VAL A 166 1.49 -3.21 -16.99
N ALA A 167 2.18 -2.88 -18.08
CA ALA A 167 2.72 -3.86 -19.01
C ALA A 167 3.71 -4.82 -18.33
N THR A 168 4.68 -4.32 -17.56
CA THR A 168 5.63 -5.17 -16.79
C THR A 168 4.89 -6.14 -15.87
N SER A 169 3.85 -5.66 -15.20
CA SER A 169 3.04 -6.48 -14.29
C SER A 169 2.26 -7.57 -15.04
N THR A 170 1.75 -7.23 -16.22
CA THR A 170 0.98 -8.14 -17.09
C THR A 170 1.89 -9.20 -17.68
N THR A 171 3.02 -8.80 -18.26
CA THR A 171 4.01 -9.73 -18.80
C THR A 171 4.52 -10.70 -17.74
N ALA A 172 4.83 -10.22 -16.53
CA ALA A 172 5.25 -11.10 -15.43
C ALA A 172 4.20 -12.17 -15.08
N VAL A 173 2.91 -11.81 -15.12
CA VAL A 173 1.80 -12.76 -14.88
C VAL A 173 1.68 -13.78 -16.00
N GLU A 174 1.76 -13.33 -17.25
CA GLU A 174 1.60 -14.20 -18.44
C GLU A 174 2.78 -15.16 -18.62
N THR A 175 4.01 -14.69 -18.41
CA THR A 175 5.22 -15.51 -18.62
C THR A 175 5.71 -16.19 -17.36
N ASN A 176 5.12 -15.89 -16.21
CA ASN A 176 5.51 -16.43 -14.90
C ASN A 176 6.98 -16.15 -14.52
N THR A 177 7.54 -15.03 -14.98
CA THR A 177 8.92 -14.61 -14.74
C THR A 177 9.00 -13.27 -13.99
N ILE A 178 10.15 -12.97 -13.38
CA ILE A 178 10.37 -11.74 -12.60
C ILE A 178 11.29 -10.81 -13.39
N VAL A 179 10.71 -9.83 -14.11
CA VAL A 179 11.46 -8.78 -14.85
C VAL A 179 12.47 -9.36 -15.85
N GLU A 180 12.04 -10.34 -16.66
CA GLU A 180 12.87 -10.97 -17.70
C GLU A 180 12.49 -10.54 -19.12
N ILE A 181 11.35 -9.90 -19.31
CA ILE A 181 10.83 -9.52 -20.64
C ILE A 181 10.62 -8.01 -20.67
N ASP A 182 11.04 -7.38 -21.75
CA ASP A 182 10.84 -5.95 -21.95
C ASP A 182 9.35 -5.66 -22.20
N PRO A 183 8.73 -4.77 -21.39
CA PRO A 183 7.30 -4.48 -21.51
C PRO A 183 6.91 -3.76 -22.81
N TYR A 184 7.87 -3.13 -23.51
CA TYR A 184 7.61 -2.39 -24.75
C TYR A 184 7.77 -3.25 -26.00
N THR A 185 8.76 -4.14 -26.03
CA THR A 185 9.07 -4.94 -27.22
C THR A 185 8.60 -6.40 -27.11
N GLY A 186 8.39 -6.91 -25.89
CA GLY A 186 8.09 -8.32 -25.65
C GLY A 186 9.31 -9.24 -25.79
N GLU A 187 10.50 -8.69 -25.99
CA GLU A 187 11.74 -9.46 -26.11
C GLU A 187 12.32 -9.81 -24.73
N VAL A 188 13.08 -10.90 -24.66
CA VAL A 188 13.83 -11.27 -23.46
C VAL A 188 14.91 -10.21 -23.20
N LEU A 189 14.97 -9.70 -21.97
CA LEU A 189 15.94 -8.71 -21.55
C LEU A 189 17.35 -9.33 -21.57
N THR A 190 18.22 -8.78 -22.42
CA THR A 190 19.64 -9.16 -22.49
C THR A 190 20.46 -8.59 -21.34
N ALA A 191 20.01 -7.48 -20.76
CA ALA A 191 20.58 -6.87 -19.56
C ALA A 191 19.48 -6.26 -18.70
N HIS A 192 19.60 -6.48 -17.39
CA HIS A 192 18.67 -5.92 -16.42
C HIS A 192 19.00 -4.45 -16.16
N ARG A 193 18.07 -3.54 -16.48
CA ARG A 193 18.19 -2.14 -16.07
C ARG A 193 18.04 -2.04 -14.56
N MET A 194 19.17 -1.98 -13.85
CA MET A 194 19.24 -2.04 -12.38
C MET A 194 18.25 -1.11 -11.69
N ARG A 195 18.05 0.11 -12.24
CA ARG A 195 17.02 1.08 -11.80
C ARG A 195 15.66 0.45 -11.51
N TYR A 196 15.15 -0.32 -12.46
CA TYR A 196 13.82 -0.93 -12.40
C TYR A 196 13.82 -2.24 -11.63
N VAL A 197 14.94 -2.98 -11.69
CA VAL A 197 15.13 -4.22 -10.93
C VAL A 197 15.10 -3.98 -9.42
N MET A 198 15.76 -2.92 -8.95
CA MET A 198 15.85 -2.59 -7.53
C MET A 198 14.60 -1.89 -6.97
N SER A 199 13.62 -1.54 -7.83
CA SER A 199 12.33 -0.97 -7.42
C SER A 199 11.15 -1.75 -8.02
N PRO A 200 10.97 -3.04 -7.66
CA PRO A 200 10.03 -3.95 -8.33
C PRO A 200 8.58 -3.75 -7.87
N PHE A 201 8.11 -2.51 -7.81
CA PHE A 201 6.70 -2.20 -7.54
C PHE A 201 5.74 -2.85 -8.57
N PRO A 202 6.06 -2.92 -9.88
CA PRO A 202 5.25 -3.69 -10.84
C PRO A 202 5.15 -5.18 -10.52
N VAL A 203 6.23 -5.77 -9.99
CA VAL A 203 6.20 -7.18 -9.55
C VAL A 203 5.27 -7.33 -8.35
N TYR A 204 5.21 -6.34 -7.45
CA TYR A 204 4.20 -6.32 -6.39
C TYR A 204 2.78 -6.26 -6.96
N THR A 205 2.53 -5.44 -7.97
CA THR A 205 1.23 -5.41 -8.69
C THR A 205 0.90 -6.78 -9.27
N ALA A 206 1.86 -7.44 -9.94
CA ALA A 206 1.69 -8.79 -10.49
C ALA A 206 1.35 -9.82 -9.40
N VAL A 207 2.11 -9.85 -8.30
CA VAL A 207 1.84 -10.78 -7.19
C VAL A 207 0.48 -10.50 -6.56
N PHE A 208 0.15 -9.24 -6.28
CA PHE A 208 -1.14 -8.87 -5.70
C PHE A 208 -2.30 -9.27 -6.62
N SER A 209 -2.14 -9.10 -7.94
CA SER A 209 -3.12 -9.53 -8.94
C SER A 209 -3.39 -11.04 -8.93
N ARG A 210 -2.35 -11.86 -8.73
CA ARG A 210 -2.48 -13.31 -8.55
C ARG A 210 -3.20 -13.67 -7.24
N LEU A 211 -2.90 -12.95 -6.15
CA LEU A 211 -3.52 -13.19 -4.84
C LEU A 211 -5.03 -12.89 -4.83
N VAL A 212 -5.47 -11.88 -5.57
CA VAL A 212 -6.88 -11.47 -5.65
C VAL A 212 -7.61 -11.98 -6.91
N MET A 213 -6.91 -12.73 -7.77
CA MET A 213 -7.44 -13.33 -9.01
C MET A 213 -8.03 -12.29 -9.98
N MET A 214 -7.29 -11.22 -10.23
CA MET A 214 -7.67 -10.12 -11.12
C MET A 214 -6.55 -9.79 -12.10
N HIS A 215 -6.89 -9.21 -13.26
CA HIS A 215 -5.88 -8.72 -14.20
C HIS A 215 -5.08 -7.57 -13.58
N PRO A 216 -3.75 -7.49 -13.79
CA PRO A 216 -2.90 -6.43 -13.23
C PRO A 216 -3.42 -5.01 -13.49
N THR A 217 -3.96 -4.74 -14.68
CA THR A 217 -4.60 -3.44 -15.02
C THR A 217 -5.75 -3.09 -14.08
N ILE A 218 -6.63 -4.04 -13.76
CA ILE A 218 -7.76 -3.79 -12.85
C ILE A 218 -7.24 -3.52 -11.43
N VAL A 219 -6.20 -4.26 -11.02
CA VAL A 219 -5.55 -4.00 -9.74
C VAL A 219 -4.93 -2.61 -9.69
N ALA A 220 -4.21 -2.20 -10.73
CA ALA A 220 -3.54 -0.91 -10.80
C ALA A 220 -4.52 0.28 -10.82
N HIS A 221 -5.60 0.23 -11.61
CA HIS A 221 -6.49 1.39 -11.77
C HIS A 221 -7.74 1.36 -10.89
N THR A 222 -8.10 0.22 -10.31
CA THR A 222 -9.30 0.11 -9.45
C THR A 222 -8.94 -0.24 -8.01
N VAL A 223 -8.16 -1.30 -7.79
CA VAL A 223 -7.91 -1.80 -6.42
C VAL A 223 -6.91 -0.92 -5.68
N PHE A 224 -5.79 -0.57 -6.31
CA PHE A 224 -4.73 0.21 -5.68
C PHE A 224 -5.16 1.64 -5.33
N PRO A 225 -5.89 2.39 -6.18
CA PRO A 225 -6.39 3.70 -5.79
C PRO A 225 -7.39 3.60 -4.62
N ALA A 226 -8.29 2.61 -4.65
CA ALA A 226 -9.24 2.34 -3.56
C ALA A 226 -8.57 2.10 -2.20
N VAL A 227 -7.34 1.61 -2.20
CA VAL A 227 -6.60 1.20 -1.00
C VAL A 227 -5.56 2.24 -0.60
N PHE A 228 -4.75 2.69 -1.55
CA PHE A 228 -3.58 3.52 -1.30
C PHE A 228 -3.90 5.01 -1.15
N ILE A 229 -4.98 5.53 -1.75
CA ILE A 229 -5.42 6.91 -1.49
C ILE A 229 -5.86 7.05 -0.03
N PRO A 230 -6.77 6.20 0.51
CA PRO A 230 -7.09 6.22 1.93
C PRO A 230 -5.88 5.96 2.82
N LEU A 231 -4.95 5.08 2.42
CA LEU A 231 -3.72 4.83 3.18
C LEU A 231 -2.84 6.08 3.28
N ALA A 232 -2.65 6.81 2.17
CA ALA A 232 -1.89 8.05 2.16
C ALA A 232 -2.52 9.12 3.07
N PHE A 233 -3.84 9.30 2.99
CA PHE A 233 -4.55 10.20 3.91
C PHE A 233 -4.48 9.73 5.36
N LEU A 234 -4.49 8.42 5.63
CA LEU A 234 -4.28 7.88 6.96
C LEU A 234 -2.88 8.21 7.49
N VAL A 235 -1.83 8.01 6.69
CA VAL A 235 -0.46 8.38 7.07
C VAL A 235 -0.38 9.89 7.35
N ALA A 236 -0.95 10.72 6.47
CA ALA A 236 -1.01 12.16 6.66
C ALA A 236 -1.74 12.53 7.95
N TYR A 237 -2.90 11.94 8.23
CA TYR A 237 -3.65 12.17 9.46
C TYR A 237 -2.85 11.80 10.71
N LEU A 238 -2.13 10.66 10.70
CA LEU A 238 -1.29 10.25 11.83
C LEU A 238 -0.09 11.18 12.02
N LEU A 239 0.50 11.68 10.93
CA LEU A 239 1.59 12.65 10.96
C LEU A 239 1.12 14.00 11.52
N ILE A 240 0.01 14.53 10.99
CA ILE A 240 -0.64 15.76 11.46
C ILE A 240 -1.03 15.63 12.94
N SER A 241 -1.62 14.50 13.32
CA SER A 241 -1.97 14.21 14.72
C SER A 241 -0.74 14.28 15.61
N ASN A 242 0.37 13.67 15.18
CA ASN A 242 1.61 13.71 15.94
C ASN A 242 2.18 15.14 16.05
N PHE A 243 2.07 15.93 14.98
CA PHE A 243 2.50 17.34 14.96
C PHE A 243 1.67 18.22 15.92
N PHE A 244 0.35 18.05 15.95
CA PHE A 244 -0.55 18.78 16.86
C PHE A 244 -0.72 18.10 18.24
N GLU A 245 0.21 17.25 18.65
CA GLU A 245 0.19 16.56 19.95
C GLU A 245 -1.13 15.83 20.25
N TYR A 246 -1.73 15.23 19.22
CA TYR A 246 -2.99 14.49 19.24
C TYR A 246 -4.22 15.33 19.63
N LYS A 247 -4.13 16.66 19.47
CA LYS A 247 -5.30 17.55 19.53
C LYS A 247 -6.19 17.31 18.32
N ARG A 248 -7.43 16.86 18.58
CA ARG A 248 -8.35 16.41 17.52
C ARG A 248 -8.77 17.52 16.56
N GLN A 249 -9.29 18.63 17.08
CA GLN A 249 -9.81 19.73 16.26
C GLN A 249 -8.79 20.22 15.21
N PRO A 250 -7.57 20.68 15.55
CA PRO A 250 -6.63 21.17 14.54
C PRO A 250 -6.23 20.08 13.53
N THR A 251 -6.15 18.82 13.97
CA THR A 251 -5.86 17.69 13.10
C THR A 251 -6.97 17.45 12.07
N GLU A 252 -8.23 17.49 12.51
CA GLU A 252 -9.39 17.26 11.64
C GLU A 252 -9.55 18.41 10.63
N TYR A 253 -9.33 19.67 11.04
CA TYR A 253 -9.29 20.82 10.12
C TYR A 253 -8.15 20.72 9.10
N ALA A 254 -6.94 20.37 9.55
CA ALA A 254 -5.80 20.21 8.65
C ALA A 254 -6.01 19.05 7.65
N LEU A 255 -6.65 17.96 8.07
CA LEU A 255 -7.04 16.87 7.16
C LEU A 255 -8.04 17.35 6.11
N LEU A 256 -9.09 18.07 6.52
CA LEU A 256 -10.07 18.63 5.59
C LEU A 256 -9.41 19.56 4.58
N PHE A 257 -8.55 20.46 5.06
CA PHE A 257 -7.81 21.38 4.21
C PHE A 257 -6.91 20.64 3.21
N LEU A 258 -6.17 19.63 3.67
CA LEU A 258 -5.36 18.78 2.79
C LEU A 258 -6.21 18.09 1.73
N ALA A 259 -7.35 17.50 2.11
CA ALA A 259 -8.25 16.83 1.18
C ALA A 259 -8.87 17.80 0.16
N LEU A 260 -9.12 19.06 0.53
CA LEU A 260 -9.59 20.06 -0.44
C LEU A 260 -8.47 20.49 -1.40
N LEU A 261 -7.26 20.72 -0.88
CA LEU A 261 -6.10 21.10 -1.70
C LEU A 261 -5.75 20.05 -2.75
N THR A 262 -5.93 18.77 -2.45
CA THR A 262 -5.61 17.69 -3.40
C THR A 262 -6.51 17.72 -4.63
N ILE A 263 -7.76 18.19 -4.52
CA ILE A 263 -8.69 18.31 -5.66
C ILE A 263 -8.17 19.33 -6.69
N PHE A 264 -7.68 20.47 -6.22
CA PHE A 264 -7.26 21.57 -7.09
C PHE A 264 -5.82 21.42 -7.62
N GLY A 265 -5.13 20.33 -7.29
CA GLY A 265 -3.72 20.20 -7.58
C GLY A 265 -3.37 19.58 -8.93
N ASN A 266 -4.34 19.15 -9.76
CA ASN A 266 -4.06 18.58 -11.08
C ASN A 266 -3.74 19.65 -12.15
N THR A 267 -2.83 20.57 -11.85
CA THR A 267 -2.40 21.63 -12.77
C THR A 267 -1.23 21.20 -13.66
N SER A 268 -0.54 20.12 -13.29
CA SER A 268 0.56 19.51 -14.06
C SER A 268 0.66 18.02 -13.73
N VAL A 269 1.24 17.24 -14.65
CA VAL A 269 1.56 15.82 -14.45
C VAL A 269 2.56 15.56 -13.32
N TYR A 270 3.26 16.60 -12.86
CA TYR A 270 4.32 16.50 -11.85
C TYR A 270 3.91 16.97 -10.44
N THR A 271 2.67 17.40 -10.22
CA THR A 271 2.26 17.91 -8.90
C THR A 271 2.04 16.77 -7.89
N SER A 272 2.20 17.07 -6.61
CA SER A 272 1.97 16.09 -5.53
C SER A 272 0.55 15.52 -5.56
N SER A 273 -0.45 16.35 -5.91
CA SER A 273 -1.84 15.93 -5.97
C SER A 273 -2.10 14.97 -7.13
N THR A 274 -1.49 15.21 -8.29
CA THR A 274 -1.58 14.29 -9.43
C THR A 274 -0.97 12.94 -9.10
N PHE A 275 0.19 12.93 -8.44
CA PHE A 275 0.80 11.70 -7.96
C PHE A 275 -0.08 10.95 -6.96
N LEU A 276 -0.71 11.67 -6.03
CA LEU A 276 -1.59 11.07 -5.02
C LEU A 276 -2.90 10.52 -5.61
N LEU A 277 -3.50 11.22 -6.58
CA LEU A 277 -4.84 10.87 -7.07
C LEU A 277 -4.76 9.96 -8.29
N PHE A 278 -4.09 10.38 -9.35
CA PHE A 278 -4.09 9.66 -10.63
C PHE A 278 -3.01 8.57 -10.71
N ARG A 279 -1.89 8.74 -10.00
CA ARG A 279 -0.70 7.89 -10.17
C ARG A 279 -0.32 7.10 -8.92
N ILE A 280 -1.22 6.96 -7.96
CA ILE A 280 -0.94 6.30 -6.67
C ILE A 280 -0.57 4.82 -6.81
N TRP A 281 -0.99 4.21 -7.91
CA TRP A 281 -0.64 2.85 -8.31
C TRP A 281 0.82 2.73 -8.79
N GLN A 282 1.55 3.85 -8.91
CA GLN A 282 2.97 3.88 -9.20
C GLN A 282 3.78 3.95 -7.90
N GLY A 283 4.91 3.26 -7.89
CA GLY A 283 5.75 3.24 -6.71
C GLY A 283 6.40 4.60 -6.37
N LYS A 284 6.56 5.53 -7.32
CA LYS A 284 7.01 6.91 -7.01
C LYS A 284 5.99 7.67 -6.17
N ALA A 285 4.71 7.51 -6.46
CA ALA A 285 3.63 8.14 -5.70
C ALA A 285 3.53 7.57 -4.28
N MET A 286 3.68 6.24 -4.15
CA MET A 286 3.74 5.56 -2.85
C MET A 286 4.93 6.04 -2.00
N LEU A 287 6.10 6.25 -2.60
CA LEU A 287 7.26 6.82 -1.90
C LEU A 287 6.92 8.19 -1.32
N ALA A 288 6.38 9.09 -2.16
CA ALA A 288 6.10 10.48 -1.79
C ALA A 288 4.98 10.62 -0.76
N ASN A 289 3.89 9.86 -0.90
CA ASN A 289 2.66 10.05 -0.12
C ASN A 289 2.53 9.12 1.09
N VAL A 290 3.23 7.97 1.10
CA VAL A 290 3.11 6.96 2.16
C VAL A 290 4.43 6.77 2.90
N PHE A 291 5.52 6.47 2.19
CA PHE A 291 6.78 6.11 2.85
C PHE A 291 7.51 7.31 3.45
N LEU A 292 7.71 8.42 2.72
CA LEU A 292 8.41 9.59 3.28
C LEU A 292 7.66 10.21 4.47
N PRO A 293 6.34 10.48 4.40
CA PRO A 293 5.59 10.98 5.56
C PRO A 293 5.56 9.97 6.72
N GLY A 294 5.53 8.67 6.40
CA GLY A 294 5.64 7.60 7.37
C GLY A 294 6.98 7.55 8.09
N ILE A 295 8.09 7.64 7.35
CA ILE A 295 9.44 7.69 7.92
C ILE A 295 9.60 8.93 8.80
N LEU A 296 9.04 10.07 8.40
CA LEU A 296 9.01 11.27 9.24
C LEU A 296 8.23 11.05 10.55
N LEU A 297 7.04 10.45 10.46
CA LEU A 297 6.19 10.13 11.62
C LEU A 297 6.88 9.15 12.59
N TYR A 298 7.35 8.00 12.12
CA TYR A 298 7.95 6.98 12.98
C TYR A 298 9.39 7.32 13.36
N GLY A 299 10.14 8.03 12.50
CA GLY A 299 11.46 8.57 12.79
C GLY A 299 11.43 9.52 13.98
N THR A 300 10.53 10.51 13.96
CA THR A 300 10.36 11.43 15.10
C THR A 300 9.97 10.69 16.39
N LYS A 301 9.09 9.68 16.31
CA LYS A 301 8.71 8.85 17.48
C LYS A 301 9.87 8.01 18.02
N ALA A 302 10.63 7.34 17.15
CA ALA A 302 11.75 6.50 17.54
C ALA A 302 12.86 7.33 18.22
N MET A 303 13.20 8.48 17.61
CA MET A 303 14.20 9.41 18.14
C MET A 303 13.70 10.14 19.40
N ALA A 304 12.38 10.27 19.59
CA ALA A 304 11.80 10.77 20.83
C ALA A 304 11.90 9.76 21.99
N ARG A 305 11.82 8.45 21.74
CA ARG A 305 11.75 7.40 22.78
C ARG A 305 13.06 6.67 23.08
N THR A 306 14.09 6.91 22.26
CA THR A 306 15.52 6.53 22.39
C THR A 306 15.91 5.09 22.80
N ARG A 307 14.99 4.16 23.10
CA ARG A 307 15.32 2.79 23.52
C ARG A 307 14.36 1.69 23.05
N VAL A 308 13.34 2.02 22.26
CA VAL A 308 12.36 1.03 21.79
C VAL A 308 12.86 0.39 20.50
N ARG A 309 13.39 -0.85 20.59
CA ARG A 309 13.92 -1.61 19.43
C ARG A 309 12.89 -1.76 18.31
N LYS A 310 11.60 -1.91 18.64
CA LYS A 310 10.51 -2.08 17.68
C LYS A 310 10.30 -0.86 16.78
N ASP A 311 10.53 0.35 17.27
CA ASP A 311 10.37 1.56 16.47
C ASP A 311 11.43 1.62 15.35
N TRP A 312 12.65 1.13 15.61
CA TRP A 312 13.70 1.01 14.60
C TRP A 312 13.42 -0.10 13.57
N ILE A 313 12.81 -1.22 13.99
CA ILE A 313 12.35 -2.27 13.06
C ILE A 313 11.30 -1.70 12.09
N ILE A 314 10.37 -0.89 12.57
CA ILE A 314 9.35 -0.21 11.74
C ILE A 314 10.03 0.74 10.75
N ILE A 315 11.03 1.50 11.17
CA ILE A 315 11.79 2.39 10.27
C ILE A 315 12.53 1.56 9.22
N ALA A 316 13.26 0.52 9.61
CA ALA A 316 13.96 -0.36 8.66
C ALA A 316 12.99 -0.98 7.64
N ALA A 317 11.81 -1.41 8.09
CA ALA A 317 10.77 -1.92 7.20
C ALA A 317 10.24 -0.82 6.25
N ALA A 318 10.06 0.41 6.74
CA ALA A 318 9.66 1.53 5.90
C ALA A 318 10.73 1.89 4.86
N VAL A 319 12.03 1.78 5.20
CA VAL A 319 13.15 2.00 4.27
C VAL A 319 13.17 0.92 3.19
N LEU A 320 13.04 -0.37 3.55
CA LEU A 320 12.94 -1.47 2.58
C LEU A 320 11.74 -1.31 1.65
N GLY A 321 10.57 -0.95 2.22
CA GLY A 321 9.38 -0.66 1.43
C GLY A 321 9.55 0.56 0.52
N ALA A 322 10.28 1.58 0.96
CA ALA A 322 10.62 2.72 0.12
C ALA A 322 11.51 2.34 -1.07
N CYS A 323 12.52 1.48 -0.85
CA CYS A 323 13.36 0.91 -1.92
C CYS A 323 12.53 0.11 -2.93
N LEU A 324 11.60 -0.74 -2.47
CA LEU A 324 10.63 -1.42 -3.33
C LEU A 324 9.85 -0.44 -4.21
N SER A 325 9.42 0.66 -3.61
CA SER A 325 8.55 1.65 -4.22
C SER A 325 9.24 2.41 -5.35
N SER A 326 10.45 2.90 -5.15
CA SER A 326 11.08 3.76 -6.17
C SER A 326 12.58 3.84 -6.01
N SER A 327 13.28 3.89 -7.15
CA SER A 327 14.72 4.17 -7.21
C SER A 327 15.11 5.50 -6.55
N MET A 328 14.20 6.48 -6.48
CA MET A 328 14.44 7.77 -5.81
C MET A 328 14.55 7.63 -4.28
N ALA A 329 14.09 6.51 -3.71
CA ALA A 329 14.23 6.25 -2.28
C ALA A 329 15.71 6.22 -1.85
N VAL A 330 16.60 5.77 -2.73
CA VAL A 330 18.05 5.73 -2.49
C VAL A 330 18.63 7.11 -2.16
N ALA A 331 18.06 8.19 -2.69
CA ALA A 331 18.48 9.55 -2.37
C ALA A 331 17.63 10.17 -1.26
N LEU A 332 16.30 10.13 -1.40
CA LEU A 332 15.39 10.89 -0.54
C LEU A 332 15.31 10.33 0.89
N VAL A 333 15.40 9.01 1.06
CA VAL A 333 15.29 8.37 2.37
C VAL A 333 16.51 8.65 3.24
N PRO A 334 17.77 8.50 2.75
CA PRO A 334 18.95 8.93 3.50
C PRO A 334 18.94 10.41 3.88
N ILE A 335 18.50 11.30 2.97
CA ILE A 335 18.40 12.74 3.25
C ILE A 335 17.43 12.98 4.42
N LEU A 336 16.21 12.43 4.33
CA LEU A 336 15.19 12.62 5.37
C LEU A 336 15.63 12.04 6.72
N LEU A 337 16.04 10.77 6.75
CA LEU A 337 16.39 10.09 7.99
C LEU A 337 17.71 10.61 8.58
N GLY A 338 18.66 10.98 7.72
CA GLY A 338 19.91 11.63 8.07
C GLY A 338 19.67 12.97 8.75
N LEU A 339 18.92 13.88 8.10
CA LEU A 339 18.57 15.19 8.68
C LEU A 339 17.83 15.04 10.01
N LEU A 340 16.84 14.15 10.10
CA LEU A 340 16.15 13.87 11.35
C LEU A 340 17.12 13.40 12.45
N SER A 341 18.03 12.48 12.12
CA SER A 341 18.99 11.95 13.07
C SER A 341 19.96 13.02 13.59
N VAL A 342 20.43 13.93 12.72
CA VAL A 342 21.31 15.05 13.09
C VAL A 342 20.58 16.04 13.99
N ILE A 343 19.35 16.44 13.62
CA ILE A 343 18.54 17.37 14.41
C ILE A 343 18.32 16.81 15.83
N TYR A 344 17.96 15.53 15.94
CA TYR A 344 17.72 14.90 17.24
C TYR A 344 19.02 14.67 18.02
N ALA A 345 20.13 14.35 17.35
CA ALA A 345 21.42 14.22 18.01
C ALA A 345 21.88 15.54 18.64
N ILE A 346 21.72 16.66 17.93
CA ILE A 346 22.03 17.99 18.45
C ILE A 346 21.07 18.34 19.61
N LYS A 347 19.76 18.19 19.40
CA LYS A 347 18.74 18.56 20.39
C LYS A 347 18.84 17.76 21.69
N LYS A 348 19.12 16.46 21.60
CA LYS A 348 19.17 15.56 22.77
C LYS A 348 20.57 15.24 23.27
N ARG A 349 21.62 15.71 22.59
CA ARG A 349 23.02 15.35 22.86
C ARG A 349 23.24 13.84 22.95
N GLN A 350 22.55 13.09 22.09
CA GLN A 350 22.62 11.62 22.03
C GLN A 350 22.90 11.17 20.60
N PHE A 351 24.01 10.47 20.39
CA PHE A 351 24.43 10.02 19.05
C PHE A 351 23.94 8.62 18.67
N SER A 352 23.38 7.87 19.62
CA SER A 352 22.82 6.53 19.37
C SER A 352 21.80 6.48 18.21
N PRO A 353 20.89 7.47 18.04
CA PRO A 353 19.98 7.51 16.89
C PRO A 353 20.69 7.61 15.53
N ILE A 354 21.87 8.24 15.45
CA ILE A 354 22.61 8.34 14.18
C ILE A 354 23.06 6.94 13.73
N PHE A 355 23.64 6.17 14.65
CA PHE A 355 24.10 4.82 14.35
C PHE A 355 22.94 3.90 13.93
N MET A 356 21.81 3.96 14.64
CA MET A 356 20.63 3.17 14.29
C MET A 356 20.02 3.60 12.95
N SER A 357 20.01 4.91 12.65
CA SER A 357 19.61 5.40 11.34
C SER A 357 20.52 4.88 10.23
N LEU A 358 21.85 4.91 10.42
CA LEU A 358 22.81 4.36 9.44
C LEU A 358 22.56 2.87 9.19
N LEU A 359 22.28 2.08 10.24
CA LEU A 359 21.93 0.67 10.10
C LEU A 359 20.64 0.46 9.28
N CYS A 360 19.63 1.32 9.48
CA CYS A 360 18.39 1.26 8.71
C CYS A 360 18.59 1.66 7.24
N LEU A 361 19.64 2.42 6.91
CA LEU A 361 19.94 2.88 5.54
C LEU A 361 20.76 1.89 4.73
N VAL A 362 21.20 0.76 5.31
CA VAL A 362 21.94 -0.30 4.60
C VAL A 362 21.26 -0.71 3.28
N PRO A 363 19.93 -0.94 3.22
CA PRO A 363 19.27 -1.28 1.95
C PRO A 363 19.41 -0.18 0.89
N CYS A 364 19.31 1.09 1.26
CA CYS A 364 19.51 2.21 0.33
C CYS A 364 20.95 2.25 -0.21
N ILE A 365 21.94 2.00 0.66
CA ILE A 365 23.35 1.99 0.26
C ILE A 365 23.60 0.85 -0.74
N ILE A 366 23.12 -0.36 -0.46
CA ILE A 366 23.24 -1.50 -1.37
C ILE A 366 22.60 -1.18 -2.73
N CYS A 367 21.37 -0.65 -2.73
CA CYS A 367 20.71 -0.23 -3.97
C CYS A 367 21.51 0.83 -4.73
N GLY A 368 22.07 1.83 -4.03
CA GLY A 368 22.86 2.89 -4.63
C GLY A 368 24.15 2.40 -5.26
N LEU A 369 24.86 1.48 -4.61
CA LEU A 369 26.07 0.86 -5.16
C LEU A 369 25.76 0.04 -6.42
N LEU A 370 24.65 -0.70 -6.42
CA LEU A 370 24.17 -1.46 -7.57
C LEU A 370 23.65 -0.57 -8.72
N TYR A 371 23.28 0.68 -8.44
CA TYR A 371 22.92 1.64 -9.49
C TYR A 371 24.12 2.26 -10.20
N ILE A 372 25.23 2.45 -9.48
CA ILE A 372 26.42 3.13 -10.00
C ILE A 372 27.31 2.14 -10.77
N ASN A 373 27.27 0.85 -10.43
CA ASN A 373 27.97 -0.22 -11.13
C ASN A 373 26.95 -1.11 -11.88
N PRO A 374 26.54 -0.71 -13.11
CA PRO A 374 25.53 -1.42 -13.90
C PRO A 374 25.98 -2.81 -14.38
#